data_AF-A0A6H9H6N7-F1
#
_entry.id   AF-A0A6H9H6N7-F1
#
_cell.length_a   1.000
_cell.length_b   1.000
_cell.length_c   1.000
_cell.angle_alpha   90.00
_cell.angle_beta   90.00
_cell.angle_gamma   90.00
#
_symmetry.space_group_name_H-M   'P 1'
#
loop_
_entity.id
_entity.type
_entity.pdbx_description
1 polymer ?
#
loop_
_entity_poly.entity_id
_entity_poly.type
_entity_poly.pdbx_seq_one_letter_code
_entity_poly.pdbx_strand_id
1 'polypeptide(L)' 'MAKEDGIGVLVGWSSRDLGPNMMLELQTFEKDRWDSGDEPEIVRLFLTRSQAAVLANHLLQVSGTQRPPRRRGWLASLFP' A
#
# COMPACT_ATOMS: atom_id res chain seq x y z
N MET A 1 14.62 5.63 -24.28
CA MET A 1 13.39 6.40 -24.02
C MET A 1 13.22 6.44 -22.52
N ALA A 2 13.36 7.61 -21.89
CA ALA A 2 12.90 7.77 -20.52
C ALA A 2 11.39 7.55 -20.55
N LYS A 3 10.88 6.53 -19.84
CA LYS A 3 9.44 6.35 -19.64
C LYS A 3 9.00 7.66 -18.98
N GLU A 4 8.19 8.47 -19.66
CA GLU A 4 7.50 9.58 -19.00
C GLU A 4 6.93 9.04 -17.70
N ASP A 5 7.01 9.80 -16.61
CA ASP A 5 6.48 9.42 -15.29
C ASP A 5 4.95 9.23 -15.39
N GLY A 6 4.55 8.11 -15.97
CA GLY A 6 3.19 7.77 -16.33
C GLY A 6 2.44 7.49 -15.04
N ILE A 7 1.47 8.34 -14.74
CA ILE A 7 0.60 8.16 -13.59
C ILE A 7 -0.35 7.01 -13.90
N GLY A 8 -0.05 5.83 -13.34
CA GLY A 8 -0.91 4.65 -13.42
C GLY A 8 -2.03 4.69 -12.38
N VAL A 9 -3.20 4.16 -12.73
CA VAL A 9 -4.32 3.94 -11.80
C VAL A 9 -4.09 2.61 -11.09
N LEU A 10 -4.08 2.59 -9.75
CA LEU A 10 -3.98 1.35 -8.95
C LEU A 10 -5.31 0.63 -8.93
N VAL A 11 -5.31 -0.65 -9.33
CA VAL A 11 -6.54 -1.43 -9.57
C VAL A 11 -6.58 -2.72 -8.76
N GLY A 12 -5.41 -3.18 -8.33
CA GLY A 12 -5.26 -4.35 -7.48
C GLY A 12 -3.97 -4.27 -6.69
N TRP A 13 -3.95 -4.91 -5.53
CA TRP A 13 -2.74 -5.11 -4.77
C TRP A 13 -2.83 -6.40 -3.96
N SER A 14 -1.68 -7.03 -3.72
CA SER A 14 -1.58 -8.20 -2.85
C SER A 14 -0.24 -8.22 -2.14
N SER A 15 -0.17 -8.96 -1.02
CA SER A 15 1.09 -9.15 -0.29
C SER A 15 1.36 -10.63 -0.07
N ARG A 16 2.64 -11.02 -0.16
CA ARG A 16 3.12 -12.35 0.22
C ARG A 16 4.13 -12.25 1.35
N ASP A 17 3.90 -13.02 2.41
CA ASP A 17 4.86 -13.18 3.51
C ASP A 17 6.02 -14.07 3.06
N LEU A 18 7.25 -13.60 3.27
CA LEU A 18 8.50 -14.28 2.91
C LEU A 18 9.43 -14.38 4.14
N GLY A 19 8.87 -14.49 5.35
CA GLY A 19 9.62 -14.62 6.60
C GLY A 19 10.08 -13.26 7.14
N PRO A 20 11.37 -12.92 7.11
CA PRO A 20 11.83 -11.58 7.52
C PRO A 20 11.43 -10.46 6.54
N ASN A 21 11.02 -10.85 5.32
CA ASN A 21 10.66 -9.93 4.25
C ASN A 21 9.20 -10.13 3.79
N MET A 22 8.72 -9.21 2.98
CA MET A 22 7.39 -9.22 2.36
C MET A 22 7.54 -8.82 0.90
N MET A 23 6.77 -9.47 0.02
CA MET A 23 6.56 -8.98 -1.34
C MET A 23 5.23 -8.24 -1.39
N LEU A 24 5.23 -7.01 -1.92
CA LEU A 24 4.04 -6.26 -2.28
C LEU A 24 3.92 -6.25 -3.79
N GLU A 25 2.80 -6.73 -4.31
CA GLU A 25 2.45 -6.63 -5.72
C GLU A 25 1.39 -5.56 -5.91
N LEU A 26 1.63 -4.64 -6.84
CA LEU A 26 0.70 -3.59 -7.26
C LEU A 26 0.36 -3.82 -8.73
N GLN A 27 -0.92 -3.67 -9.06
CA GLN A 27 -1.44 -3.79 -10.41
C GLN A 27 -1.97 -2.43 -10.84
N THR A 28 -1.45 -1.93 -11.96
CA THR A 28 -1.78 -0.59 -12.46
C THR A 28 -2.12 -0.61 -13.94
N PHE A 29 -3.04 0.24 -14.37
CA PHE A 29 -3.23 0.57 -15.79
C PHE A 29 -2.75 1.99 -16.06
N GLU A 30 -2.21 2.22 -17.26
CA GLU A 30 -2.18 3.58 -17.82
C GLU A 30 -3.63 4.07 -17.97
N LYS A 31 -3.87 5.35 -17.65
CA LYS A 31 -5.21 5.92 -17.53
C LYS A 31 -6.08 5.72 -18.78
N ASP A 32 -5.46 5.70 -19.95
CA ASP A 32 -6.08 5.53 -21.26
C ASP A 32 -6.31 4.06 -21.67
N ARG A 33 -5.75 3.10 -20.94
CA ARG A 33 -5.82 1.65 -21.24
C ARG A 33 -6.65 0.85 -20.26
N TRP A 34 -7.34 1.51 -19.32
CA TRP A 34 -8.18 0.82 -18.34
C TRP A 34 -9.33 0.00 -18.97
N ASP A 35 -9.91 0.48 -20.09
CA ASP A 35 -11.03 -0.19 -20.78
C ASP A 35 -10.60 -1.04 -22.00
N SER A 36 -9.30 -1.19 -22.27
CA SER A 36 -8.81 -1.87 -23.48
C SER A 36 -8.88 -3.41 -23.40
N GLY A 37 -9.15 -3.96 -22.22
CA GLY A 37 -9.10 -5.41 -21.97
C GLY A 37 -7.67 -5.97 -21.88
N ASP A 38 -6.66 -5.11 -21.82
CA ASP A 38 -5.27 -5.50 -21.59
C ASP A 38 -5.07 -6.02 -20.17
N GLU A 39 -3.97 -6.75 -19.93
CA GLU A 39 -3.55 -7.08 -18.57
C GLU A 39 -2.93 -5.85 -17.87
N PRO A 40 -3.13 -5.68 -16.55
CA PRO A 40 -2.53 -4.57 -15.81
C PRO A 40 -1.00 -4.70 -15.76
N GLU A 41 -0.29 -3.58 -15.78
CA GLU A 41 1.13 -3.54 -15.47
C GLU A 41 1.33 -3.96 -14.00
N ILE A 42 2.27 -4.89 -13.77
CA ILE A 42 2.55 -5.42 -12.45
C ILE A 42 3.87 -4.86 -11.92
N VAL A 43 3.80 -4.15 -10.79
CA VAL A 43 4.97 -3.68 -10.04
C VAL A 43 5.13 -4.52 -8.78
N ARG A 44 6.33 -5.07 -8.58
CA ARG A 44 6.67 -5.90 -7.41
C ARG A 44 7.74 -5.22 -6.57
N LEU A 45 7.42 -5.00 -5.30
CA LEU A 45 8.32 -4.41 -4.32
C LEU A 45 8.68 -5.44 -3.27
N PHE A 46 9.98 -5.71 -3.14
CA PHE A 46 10.50 -6.52 -2.04
C PHE A 46 10.90 -5.61 -0.88
N LEU A 47 10.33 -5.87 0.29
CA LEU A 47 10.48 -5.01 1.47
C LEU A 47 10.81 -5.85 2.69
N THR A 48 11.60 -5.30 3.61
CA THR A 48 11.61 -5.81 4.97
C THR A 48 10.28 -5.51 5.68
N ARG A 49 9.97 -6.20 6.78
CA ARG A 49 8.77 -5.88 7.59
C ARG A 49 8.76 -4.44 8.10
N SER A 50 9.93 -3.89 8.44
CA SER A 50 10.04 -2.51 8.90
C SER A 50 9.77 -1.50 7.78
N GLN A 51 10.29 -1.74 6.58
CA GLN A 51 10.01 -0.90 5.41
C GLN A 51 8.53 -0.93 5.04
N ALA A 52 7.91 -2.11 5.04
CA ALA A 52 6.47 -2.25 4.80
C ALA A 52 5.63 -1.48 5.83
N ALA A 53 6.01 -1.52 7.11
CA ALA A 53 5.31 -0.77 8.17
C ALA A 53 5.45 0.75 7.99
N VAL A 54 6.63 1.24 7.59
CA VAL A 54 6.83 2.68 7.29
C VAL A 54 5.97 3.11 6.10
N LEU A 55 5.97 2.31 5.02
CA LEU A 55 5.15 2.57 3.84
C LEU A 55 3.65 2.62 4.20
N ALA A 56 3.15 1.63 4.93
CA ALA A 56 1.75 1.58 5.35
C ALA A 56 1.35 2.79 6.21
N ASN A 57 2.20 3.19 7.15
CA ASN A 57 1.97 4.36 7.99
C ASN A 57 1.95 5.66 7.19
N HIS A 58 2.85 5.80 6.21
CA HIS A 58 2.89 6.95 5.32
C HIS A 58 1.60 7.03 4.49
N LEU A 59 1.21 5.93 3.84
CA LEU A 59 -0.02 5.85 3.05
C LEU A 59 -1.26 6.19 3.89
N LEU A 60 -1.34 5.67 5.11
CA LEU A 60 -2.42 6.00 6.03
C LEU A 60 -2.47 7.49 6.36
N GLN A 61 -1.33 8.10 6.67
CA GLN A 61 -1.23 9.52 7.00
C GLN A 61 -1.63 10.43 5.83
N VAL A 62 -1.17 10.14 4.61
CA VAL A 62 -1.47 10.97 3.43
C VAL A 62 -2.89 10.76 2.91
N SER A 63 -3.53 9.61 3.20
CA SER A 63 -4.92 9.34 2.79
C SER A 63 -5.96 10.22 3.50
N GLY A 64 -5.56 10.95 4.55
CA GLY A 64 -6.48 11.74 5.37
C GLY A 64 -7.44 10.91 6.21
N THR A 65 -7.37 9.56 6.16
CA THR A 65 -8.13 8.72 7.08
C THR A 65 -7.55 8.86 8.49
N GLN A 66 -8.42 9.23 9.43
CA GLN A 66 -8.05 9.26 10.84
C GLN A 66 -7.62 7.85 11.24
N ARG A 67 -6.40 7.71 11.79
CA ARG A 67 -5.95 6.43 12.37
C ARG A 67 -7.08 5.90 13.25
N PRO A 68 -7.49 4.62 13.11
CA PRO A 68 -8.54 4.06 13.96
C PRO A 68 -8.21 4.40 15.41
N PRO A 69 -9.18 4.91 16.20
CA PRO A 69 -8.91 5.28 17.58
C PRO A 69 -8.28 4.05 18.26
N ARG A 70 -7.09 4.24 18.84
CA ARG A 70 -6.43 3.18 19.62
C ARG A 70 -7.46 2.78 20.67
N ARG A 71 -7.95 1.53 20.63
CA ARG A 71 -8.89 1.03 21.63
C ARG A 71 -8.25 1.28 22.98
N ARG A 72 -8.74 2.29 23.71
CA ARG A 72 -8.34 2.55 25.09
C ARG A 72 -8.65 1.25 25.81
N GLY A 73 -7.60 0.53 26.22
CA GLY A 73 -7.77 -0.66 27.03
C GLY A 73 -8.62 -0.30 28.25
N TRP A 74 -9.43 -1.23 28.74
CA TRP A 74 -10.23 -1.07 29.95
C TRP A 74 -9.45 -0.53 31.16
N LEU A 75 -8.11 -0.66 31.17
CA LEU A 75 -7.21 -0.11 32.19
C LEU A 75 -6.90 1.40 32.05
N ALA A 76 -7.26 2.03 30.93
CA ALA A 76 -7.04 3.46 30.72
C ALA A 76 -8.00 4.35 31.54
N SER A 77 -9.01 3.77 32.21
CA SER A 77 -9.84 4.47 33.19
C SER A 77 -9.23 4.49 34.60
N LEU A 78 -8.22 3.66 34.87
CA LEU A 78 -7.60 3.53 36.19
C LEU A 78 -6.41 4.47 36.38
N PHE A 79 -5.86 5.01 35.30
CA PHE A 79 -4.75 5.95 35.32
C PHE A 79 -5.05 7.10 34.34
N PRO A 80 -5.70 8.19 34.81
CA PRO A 80 -6.00 9.36 33.99
C PRO A 80 -4.75 10.09 33.50
#